data_AF-A0A7D5P3U3-F1
#
_entry.id   AF-A0A7D5P3U3-F1
#
_cell.length_a   1.000
_cell.length_b   1.000
_cell.length_c   1.000
_cell.angle_alpha   90.00
_cell.angle_beta   90.00
_cell.angle_gamma   90.00
#
_symmetry.space_group_name_H-M   'P 1'
#
loop_
_entity.id
_entity.type
_entity.pdbx_description
1 polymer ?
#
loop_
_entity_poly.entity_id
_entity_poly.type
_entity_poly.pdbx_seq_one_letter_code
_entity_poly.pdbx_strand_id
1 'polypeptide(L)'
;MADEGYTCGLSGKLHISARDPRKEDRPKMMERWIEDGYANFNWSHGSQHPSPANEYQLWLREQGASYEHTPVDGSDHVQTYAPAEHHQTTWCAERAIDFMEKCADKDEPWLFSVNMFDPHHPFDPPREYLECYLDRLDKIPLPNYEDGELDDKPVFQRIDHDGAYGGDLLVHADMDDEDHRDYVGQYEMMRKTAGVPESLIRILMFFHGPSVETSEDAHPVHLSLTDVMPTLCKMVGTSILEGVQWKSLWPVVIGGKHPTGVR
;
A
#
# COMPACT_ATOMS: atom_id res chain seq x y z
N MET A 1 -17.21 1.43 13.96
CA MET A 1 -17.10 -0.03 13.73
C MET A 1 -16.99 -0.74 15.05
N ALA A 2 -15.91 -0.57 15.82
CA ALA A 2 -15.77 -1.16 17.16
C ALA A 2 -16.95 -0.79 18.08
N ASP A 3 -17.35 0.48 18.12
CA ASP A 3 -18.52 0.95 18.87
C ASP A 3 -19.85 0.32 18.45
N GLU A 4 -19.90 -0.27 17.25
CA GLU A 4 -21.05 -0.99 16.69
C GLU A 4 -20.94 -2.52 16.90
N GLY A 5 -20.02 -2.96 17.76
CA GLY A 5 -19.82 -4.36 18.11
C GLY A 5 -18.92 -5.15 17.16
N TYR A 6 -18.23 -4.49 16.21
CA TYR A 6 -17.30 -5.19 15.32
C TYR A 6 -15.99 -5.51 16.01
N THR A 7 -15.57 -6.77 15.96
CA THR A 7 -14.17 -7.11 16.25
C THR A 7 -13.30 -6.68 15.08
N CYS A 8 -12.44 -5.68 15.28
CA CYS A 8 -11.58 -5.16 14.22
C CYS A 8 -10.15 -5.69 14.35
N GLY A 9 -9.60 -6.23 13.25
CA GLY A 9 -8.23 -6.70 13.15
C GLY A 9 -7.45 -5.99 12.05
N LEU A 10 -6.12 -5.99 12.15
CA LEU A 10 -5.23 -5.44 11.13
C LEU A 10 -3.93 -6.22 11.08
N SER A 11 -3.40 -6.38 9.86
CA SER A 11 -2.02 -6.79 9.62
C SER A 11 -1.30 -5.84 8.68
N GLY A 12 -0.04 -5.52 8.99
CA GLY A 12 0.84 -4.77 8.10
C GLY A 12 0.98 -3.31 8.48
N LYS A 13 1.15 -2.45 7.47
CA LYS A 13 1.51 -1.04 7.67
C LYS A 13 0.29 -0.17 7.87
N LEU A 14 0.28 0.60 8.95
CA LEU A 14 -0.68 1.68 9.14
C LEU A 14 0.01 2.88 9.76
N HIS A 15 -0.11 4.04 9.11
CA HIS A 15 0.33 5.34 9.59
C HIS A 15 -0.89 6.19 9.97
N ILE A 16 -1.23 6.25 11.26
CA ILE A 16 -2.19 7.22 11.80
C ILE A 16 -1.44 8.42 12.41
N SER A 17 -0.17 8.23 12.78
CA SER A 17 0.71 9.28 13.25
C SER A 17 2.12 9.11 12.67
N ALA A 18 2.94 10.14 12.80
CA ALA A 18 4.36 9.98 12.51
C ALA A 18 4.94 8.91 13.45
N ARG A 19 5.73 7.97 12.89
CA ARG A 19 6.53 7.01 13.68
C ARG A 19 7.46 7.80 14.60
N ASP A 20 7.08 7.86 15.87
CA ASP A 20 7.78 8.51 16.98
C ASP A 20 8.58 9.78 16.62
N PRO A 21 7.96 10.98 16.67
CA PRO A 21 8.62 12.23 16.30
C PRO A 21 9.71 12.70 17.28
N ARG A 22 9.95 11.97 18.39
CA ARG A 22 10.97 12.34 19.39
C ARG A 22 12.32 11.69 19.09
N LYS A 23 13.24 12.52 18.58
CA LYS A 23 14.72 12.47 18.57
C LYS A 23 15.45 11.13 18.30
N GLU A 24 16.65 11.28 17.74
CA GLU A 24 17.61 10.25 17.33
C GLU A 24 18.14 9.35 18.47
N ASP A 25 17.78 9.64 19.72
CA ASP A 25 18.37 9.08 20.94
C ASP A 25 17.61 7.87 21.51
N ARG A 26 16.50 7.43 20.89
CA ARG A 26 15.80 6.19 21.24
C ARG A 26 15.42 5.37 20.00
N PRO A 27 15.38 4.04 20.08
CA PRO A 27 14.91 3.21 18.98
C PRO A 27 13.47 3.60 18.63
N LYS A 28 13.20 3.94 17.37
CA LYS A 28 11.85 4.22 16.88
C LYS A 28 11.03 2.92 16.90
N MET A 29 10.39 2.61 18.03
CA MET A 29 9.72 1.32 18.22
C MET A 29 8.49 1.19 17.32
N MET A 30 7.48 2.01 17.56
CA MET A 30 6.17 1.94 16.89
C MET A 30 5.53 3.33 16.93
N GLU A 31 4.49 3.52 16.13
CA GLU A 31 3.63 4.68 16.30
C GLU A 31 3.01 4.71 17.69
N ARG A 32 2.67 5.92 18.16
CA ARG A 32 1.96 6.05 19.43
C ARG A 32 0.58 5.45 19.22
N TRP A 33 0.35 4.30 19.84
CA TRP A 33 -0.96 3.66 19.80
C TRP A 33 -2.00 4.60 20.44
N ILE A 34 -3.09 4.80 19.72
CA ILE A 34 -4.29 5.49 20.18
C ILE A 34 -5.42 4.45 20.23
N GLU A 35 -6.51 4.77 20.92
CA GLU A 35 -7.71 3.94 20.88
C GLU A 35 -8.37 4.07 19.48
N ASP A 36 -7.92 3.23 18.54
CA ASP A 36 -8.29 3.23 17.12
C ASP A 36 -9.37 2.19 16.77
N GLY A 37 -9.82 1.44 17.77
CA GLY A 37 -10.86 0.42 17.63
C GLY A 37 -10.37 -0.93 17.11
N TYR A 38 -9.07 -1.11 16.83
CA TYR A 38 -8.51 -2.42 16.49
C TYR A 38 -8.28 -3.25 17.75
N ALA A 39 -9.01 -4.36 17.88
CA ALA A 39 -8.84 -5.33 18.96
C ALA A 39 -7.60 -6.22 18.75
N ASN A 40 -7.19 -6.40 17.49
CA ASN A 40 -5.98 -7.11 17.11
C ASN A 40 -5.19 -6.26 16.10
N PHE A 41 -3.92 -5.98 16.42
CA PHE A 41 -3.10 -5.04 15.66
C PHE A 41 -1.71 -5.63 15.37
N ASN A 42 -1.65 -6.52 14.37
CA ASN A 42 -0.41 -7.14 13.93
C ASN A 42 0.40 -6.16 13.07
N TRP A 43 1.14 -5.27 13.72
CA TRP A 43 1.80 -4.15 13.04
C TRP A 43 3.12 -4.54 12.38
N SER A 44 3.32 -4.06 11.15
CA SER A 44 4.62 -4.07 10.48
C SER A 44 4.85 -2.78 9.71
N HIS A 45 5.95 -2.08 9.97
CA HIS A 45 6.29 -0.87 9.23
C HIS A 45 6.80 -1.14 7.80
N GLY A 46 7.33 -2.34 7.57
CA GLY A 46 8.01 -2.77 6.36
C GLY A 46 8.97 -3.92 6.67
N SER A 47 9.31 -4.71 5.65
CA SER A 47 10.16 -5.90 5.77
C SER A 47 11.55 -5.56 6.30
N GLN A 48 12.14 -4.47 5.83
CA GLN A 48 13.50 -4.02 6.12
C GLN A 48 13.69 -3.29 7.46
N HIS A 49 12.62 -3.06 8.23
CA HIS A 49 12.67 -2.18 9.39
C HIS A 49 12.80 -2.95 10.71
N PRO A 50 14.02 -3.04 11.29
CA PRO A 50 14.21 -3.71 12.57
C PRO A 50 13.57 -2.87 13.68
N SER A 51 12.53 -3.41 14.28
CA SER A 51 11.92 -2.89 15.49
C SER A 51 11.36 -4.05 16.30
N PRO A 52 11.50 -4.06 17.63
CA PRO A 52 10.87 -5.07 18.46
C PRO A 52 9.33 -4.99 18.45
N ALA A 53 8.76 -3.91 17.90
CA ALA A 53 7.33 -3.80 17.67
C ALA A 53 6.89 -4.30 16.28
N ASN A 54 7.83 -4.51 15.35
CA ASN A 54 7.52 -5.01 14.01
C ASN A 54 7.27 -6.52 14.11
N GLU A 55 6.00 -6.92 14.18
CA GLU A 55 5.62 -8.32 14.41
C GLU A 55 6.03 -9.24 13.26
N TYR A 56 6.10 -8.72 12.03
CA TYR A 56 6.65 -9.48 10.91
C TYR A 56 8.11 -9.92 11.17
N GLN A 57 8.95 -9.02 11.70
CA GLN A 57 10.35 -9.34 11.99
C GLN A 57 10.48 -10.37 13.13
N LEU A 58 9.54 -10.37 14.08
CA LEU A 58 9.50 -11.38 15.13
C LEU A 58 9.09 -12.74 14.54
N TRP A 59 8.02 -12.76 13.75
CA TRP A 59 7.53 -13.95 13.07
C TRP A 59 8.58 -14.55 12.12
N LEU A 60 9.29 -13.73 11.35
CA LEU A 60 10.34 -14.19 10.44
C LEU A 60 11.45 -14.94 11.20
N ARG A 61 11.82 -14.45 12.39
CA ARG A 61 12.78 -15.12 13.28
C ARG A 61 12.24 -16.41 13.87
N GLU A 62 10.94 -16.47 14.17
CA GLU A 62 10.28 -17.71 14.61
C GLU A 62 10.29 -18.78 13.52
N GLN A 63 10.23 -18.39 12.24
CA GLN A 63 10.46 -19.28 11.10
C GLN A 63 11.93 -19.67 10.91
N GLY A 64 12.85 -19.20 11.77
CA GLY A 64 14.28 -19.45 11.66
C GLY A 64 14.97 -18.63 10.59
N ALA A 65 14.35 -17.53 10.12
CA ALA A 65 14.88 -16.65 9.08
C ALA A 65 15.14 -15.22 9.60
N SER A 66 15.85 -14.44 8.81
CA SER A 66 16.18 -13.03 9.05
C SER A 66 15.99 -12.25 7.75
N TYR A 67 15.79 -10.94 7.86
CA TYR A 67 15.81 -10.08 6.67
C TYR A 67 17.27 -9.90 6.23
N GLU A 68 17.67 -10.67 5.23
CA GLU A 68 18.99 -10.63 4.63
C GLU A 68 18.84 -10.55 3.11
N HIS A 69 19.27 -9.43 2.53
CA HIS A 69 19.10 -9.21 1.11
C HIS A 69 20.26 -9.83 0.32
N THR A 70 19.90 -10.35 -0.85
CA THR A 70 20.80 -10.82 -1.89
C THR A 70 20.63 -9.90 -3.10
N PRO A 71 21.68 -9.20 -3.53
CA PRO A 71 21.66 -8.42 -4.78
C PRO A 71 21.29 -9.31 -5.98
N VAL A 72 20.76 -8.69 -7.02
CA VAL A 72 20.48 -9.35 -8.30
C VAL A 72 21.54 -8.92 -9.29
N ASP A 73 22.18 -9.88 -9.96
CA ASP A 73 23.18 -9.58 -10.99
C ASP A 73 22.54 -8.78 -12.13
N GLY A 74 23.15 -7.65 -12.49
CA GLY A 74 22.65 -6.76 -13.54
C GLY A 74 21.64 -5.70 -13.06
N SER A 75 21.37 -5.60 -11.75
CA SER A 75 20.51 -4.55 -11.20
C SER A 75 21.12 -3.91 -9.95
N ASP A 76 21.23 -2.58 -9.95
CA ASP A 76 21.64 -1.81 -8.76
C ASP A 76 20.46 -1.48 -7.83
N HIS A 77 19.24 -1.87 -8.21
CA HIS A 77 18.02 -1.39 -7.57
C HIS A 77 17.06 -2.49 -7.12
N VAL A 78 17.20 -3.70 -7.66
CA VAL A 78 16.42 -4.87 -7.28
C VAL A 78 17.27 -5.80 -6.41
N GLN A 79 16.65 -6.28 -5.34
CA GLN A 79 17.22 -7.29 -4.48
C GLN A 79 16.21 -8.42 -4.24
N THR A 80 16.60 -9.43 -3.50
CA THR A 80 15.69 -10.48 -3.00
C THR A 80 16.04 -10.72 -1.54
N TYR A 81 15.09 -11.04 -0.66
CA TYR A 81 15.45 -11.27 0.77
C TYR A 81 14.85 -12.53 1.40
N ALA A 82 13.76 -13.06 0.85
CA ALA A 82 13.08 -14.24 1.38
C ALA A 82 12.33 -15.00 0.27
N PRO A 83 12.11 -16.32 0.42
CA PRO A 83 11.14 -17.03 -0.40
C PRO A 83 9.72 -16.48 -0.13
N ALA A 84 8.78 -16.76 -1.04
CA ALA A 84 7.41 -16.25 -0.91
C ALA A 84 6.75 -16.64 0.42
N GLU A 85 7.00 -17.85 0.92
CA GLU A 85 6.46 -18.32 2.20
C GLU A 85 6.88 -17.46 3.39
N HIS A 86 8.02 -16.79 3.33
CA HIS A 86 8.56 -15.94 4.40
C HIS A 86 8.42 -14.44 4.09
N HIS A 87 7.78 -14.06 2.99
CA HIS A 87 7.57 -12.65 2.65
C HIS A 87 6.55 -11.98 3.56
N GLN A 88 6.70 -10.66 3.76
CA GLN A 88 5.77 -9.88 4.59
C GLN A 88 4.33 -9.91 4.04
N THR A 89 4.19 -9.96 2.72
CA THR A 89 2.91 -10.15 2.04
C THR A 89 2.20 -11.43 2.47
N THR A 90 2.92 -12.56 2.51
CA THR A 90 2.39 -13.84 3.00
C THR A 90 2.02 -13.77 4.47
N TRP A 91 2.90 -13.20 5.30
CA TRP A 91 2.61 -12.99 6.71
C TRP A 91 1.33 -12.18 6.93
N CYS A 92 1.11 -11.09 6.19
CA CYS A 92 -0.12 -10.30 6.29
C CYS A 92 -1.37 -11.13 5.95
N ALA A 93 -1.30 -11.90 4.86
CA ALA A 93 -2.41 -12.77 4.45
C ALA A 93 -2.72 -13.85 5.51
N GLU A 94 -1.69 -14.48 6.07
CA GLU A 94 -1.87 -15.48 7.13
C GLU A 94 -2.49 -14.87 8.39
N ARG A 95 -2.09 -13.67 8.82
CA ARG A 95 -2.69 -13.01 9.99
C ARG A 95 -4.18 -12.71 9.77
N ALA A 96 -4.56 -12.35 8.54
CA ALA A 96 -5.96 -12.20 8.17
C ALA A 96 -6.72 -13.53 8.24
N ILE A 97 -6.13 -14.62 7.70
CA ILE A 97 -6.72 -15.97 7.75
C ILE A 97 -6.90 -16.42 9.20
N ASP A 98 -5.86 -16.34 10.02
CA ASP A 98 -5.89 -16.69 11.45
C ASP A 98 -6.99 -15.93 12.21
N PHE A 99 -7.17 -14.65 11.88
CA PHE A 99 -8.22 -13.82 12.48
C PHE A 99 -9.61 -14.27 12.03
N MET A 100 -9.80 -14.49 10.72
CA MET A 100 -11.08 -14.95 10.17
C MET A 100 -11.49 -16.31 10.76
N GLU A 101 -10.57 -17.26 10.89
CA GLU A 101 -10.83 -18.57 11.49
C GLU A 101 -11.26 -18.45 12.96
N LYS A 102 -10.63 -17.57 13.75
CA LYS A 102 -11.00 -17.31 15.14
C LYS A 102 -12.36 -16.61 15.29
N CYS A 103 -12.81 -15.93 14.24
CA CYS A 103 -14.11 -15.30 14.16
C CYS A 103 -15.19 -16.21 13.54
N ALA A 104 -14.83 -17.33 12.91
CA ALA A 104 -15.76 -18.14 12.14
C ALA A 104 -16.88 -18.77 12.99
N ASP A 105 -16.58 -19.17 14.22
CA ASP A 105 -17.54 -19.78 15.15
C ASP A 105 -18.30 -18.76 16.01
N LYS A 106 -18.19 -17.47 15.68
CA LYS A 106 -18.76 -16.37 16.45
C LYS A 106 -19.88 -15.68 15.67
N ASP A 107 -20.92 -15.28 16.38
CA ASP A 107 -22.02 -14.51 15.79
C ASP A 107 -21.69 -13.01 15.71
N GLU A 108 -20.61 -12.55 16.35
CA GLU A 108 -20.20 -11.14 16.30
C GLU A 108 -19.60 -10.76 14.93
N PRO A 109 -19.95 -9.58 14.39
CA PRO A 109 -19.39 -9.11 13.13
C PRO A 109 -17.91 -8.74 13.31
N TRP A 110 -17.18 -8.75 12.20
CA TRP A 110 -15.76 -8.41 12.21
C TRP A 110 -15.35 -7.62 10.97
N LEU A 111 -14.24 -6.90 11.09
CA LEU A 111 -13.57 -6.17 10.03
C LEU A 111 -12.09 -6.51 10.11
N PHE A 112 -11.45 -6.81 8.97
CA PHE A 112 -10.00 -6.97 8.93
C PHE A 112 -9.37 -6.10 7.84
N SER A 113 -8.35 -5.34 8.22
CA SER A 113 -7.57 -4.51 7.31
C SER A 113 -6.25 -5.19 6.95
N VAL A 114 -6.04 -5.53 5.69
CA VAL A 114 -4.79 -6.12 5.19
C VAL A 114 -3.97 -5.04 4.48
N ASN A 115 -2.87 -4.62 5.09
CA ASN A 115 -2.06 -3.50 4.61
C ASN A 115 -0.63 -3.95 4.28
N MET A 116 -0.48 -4.65 3.16
CA MET A 116 0.82 -5.11 2.67
C MET A 116 1.75 -3.91 2.38
N PHE A 117 3.04 -4.07 2.69
CA PHE A 117 4.04 -3.04 2.42
C PHE A 117 4.44 -3.02 0.95
N ASP A 118 4.55 -4.20 0.33
CA ASP A 118 4.85 -4.37 -1.08
C ASP A 118 3.81 -3.62 -1.95
N PRO A 119 4.20 -3.03 -3.10
CA PRO A 119 5.53 -3.02 -3.70
C PRO A 119 6.36 -1.77 -3.30
N HIS A 120 6.22 -1.28 -2.07
CA HIS A 120 7.07 -0.18 -1.59
C HIS A 120 8.54 -0.62 -1.54
N HIS A 121 9.45 0.31 -1.75
CA HIS A 121 10.89 0.07 -1.64
C HIS A 121 11.31 -0.48 -0.24
N PRO A 122 12.42 -1.23 -0.16
CA PRO A 122 13.26 -1.72 -1.26
C PRO A 122 12.48 -2.64 -2.21
N PHE A 123 12.88 -2.70 -3.48
CA PHE A 123 12.25 -3.60 -4.45
C PHE A 123 12.87 -4.99 -4.27
N ASP A 124 12.23 -5.81 -3.46
CA ASP A 124 12.83 -7.01 -2.89
C ASP A 124 11.98 -8.29 -3.05
N PRO A 125 11.40 -8.58 -4.24
CA PRO A 125 10.46 -9.68 -4.41
C PRO A 125 11.08 -11.06 -4.09
N PRO A 126 10.25 -12.10 -3.85
CA PRO A 126 10.70 -13.48 -3.90
C PRO A 126 11.38 -13.77 -5.23
N ARG A 127 12.50 -14.52 -5.19
CA ARG A 127 13.27 -14.84 -6.39
C ARG A 127 12.43 -15.55 -7.45
N GLU A 128 11.57 -16.48 -7.03
CA GLU A 128 10.67 -17.20 -7.92
C GLU A 128 9.70 -16.29 -8.70
N TYR A 129 9.35 -15.13 -8.14
CA TYR A 129 8.49 -14.15 -8.80
C TYR A 129 9.31 -13.24 -9.71
N LEU A 130 10.52 -12.84 -9.30
CA LEU A 130 11.42 -12.05 -10.13
C LEU A 130 11.81 -12.79 -11.42
N GLU A 131 12.14 -14.07 -11.33
CA GLU A 131 12.57 -14.91 -12.46
C GLU A 131 11.53 -14.95 -13.60
N CYS A 132 10.25 -14.76 -13.30
CA CYS A 132 9.18 -14.69 -14.30
C CYS A 132 9.22 -13.42 -15.18
N TYR A 133 10.01 -12.42 -14.80
CA TYR A 133 10.14 -11.14 -15.51
C TYR A 133 11.51 -10.95 -16.16
N LEU A 134 12.56 -11.65 -15.70
CA LEU A 134 13.92 -11.47 -16.23
C LEU A 134 14.02 -11.75 -17.75
N ASP A 135 13.22 -12.68 -18.27
CA ASP A 135 13.19 -13.04 -19.70
C ASP A 135 12.41 -12.06 -20.60
N ARG A 136 11.83 -11.01 -20.01
CA ARG A 136 10.94 -10.06 -20.68
C ARG A 136 11.15 -8.62 -20.24
N LEU A 137 12.25 -8.31 -19.56
CA LEU A 137 12.63 -6.94 -19.17
C LEU A 137 12.62 -6.01 -20.39
N ASP A 138 13.12 -6.49 -21.53
CA ASP A 138 13.14 -5.78 -22.82
C ASP A 138 11.74 -5.40 -23.35
N LYS A 139 10.69 -6.06 -22.87
CA LYS A 139 9.28 -5.80 -23.25
C LYS A 139 8.58 -4.82 -22.33
N ILE A 140 9.17 -4.47 -21.19
CA ILE A 140 8.63 -3.46 -20.27
C ILE A 140 8.78 -2.09 -20.94
N PRO A 141 7.71 -1.30 -21.11
CA PRO A 141 7.84 0.03 -21.71
C PRO A 141 8.67 0.94 -20.81
N LEU A 142 9.53 1.75 -21.43
CA LEU A 142 10.25 2.81 -20.72
C LEU A 142 9.26 3.85 -20.13
N PRO A 143 9.68 4.61 -19.10
CA PRO A 143 8.92 5.74 -18.61
C PRO A 143 8.46 6.65 -19.74
N ASN A 144 7.21 7.11 -19.66
CA ASN A 144 6.68 8.05 -20.64
C ASN A 144 7.23 9.45 -20.37
N TYR A 145 8.02 9.99 -21.29
CA TYR A 145 8.48 11.38 -21.30
C TYR A 145 8.83 11.84 -22.72
N GLU A 146 8.87 13.16 -22.94
CA GLU A 146 9.38 13.80 -24.15
C GLU A 146 10.69 14.56 -23.88
N ASP A 147 11.63 14.56 -24.83
CA ASP A 147 12.88 15.32 -24.71
C ASP A 147 12.60 16.80 -24.41
N GLY A 148 13.16 17.32 -23.31
CA GLY A 148 12.97 18.71 -22.86
C GLY A 148 11.71 18.94 -22.01
N GLU A 149 10.88 17.92 -21.78
CA GLU A 149 9.67 18.02 -20.96
C GLU A 149 9.96 18.47 -19.52
N LEU A 150 11.13 18.13 -18.97
CA LEU A 150 11.57 18.51 -17.61
C LEU A 150 11.70 20.04 -17.42
N ASP A 151 12.10 20.77 -18.46
CA ASP A 151 12.38 22.21 -18.38
C ASP A 151 11.14 23.00 -17.97
N ASP A 152 9.97 22.56 -18.43
CA ASP A 152 8.67 23.18 -18.18
C ASP A 152 7.98 22.67 -16.90
N LYS A 153 8.56 21.69 -16.19
CA LYS A 153 7.97 21.17 -14.95
C LYS A 153 8.11 22.14 -13.77
N PRO A 154 7.21 22.09 -12.78
CA PRO A 154 7.40 22.81 -11.52
C PRO A 154 8.67 22.37 -10.79
N VAL A 155 9.21 23.28 -9.97
CA VAL A 155 10.46 23.07 -9.21
C VAL A 155 10.48 21.78 -8.40
N PHE A 156 9.36 21.39 -7.83
CA PHE A 156 9.25 20.18 -7.02
C PHE A 156 9.45 18.90 -7.84
N GLN A 157 9.04 18.88 -9.12
CA GLN A 157 9.22 17.71 -9.98
C GLN A 157 10.67 17.59 -10.44
N ARG A 158 11.33 18.73 -10.71
CA ARG A 158 12.77 18.74 -11.01
C ARG A 158 13.62 18.30 -9.81
N ILE A 159 13.24 18.71 -8.59
CA ILE A 159 13.89 18.22 -7.37
C ILE A 159 13.72 16.71 -7.23
N ASP A 160 12.53 16.17 -7.49
CA ASP A 160 12.28 14.73 -7.39
C ASP A 160 12.90 13.92 -8.54
N HIS A 161 13.15 14.53 -9.70
CA HIS A 161 13.91 13.95 -10.81
C HIS A 161 15.37 13.67 -10.39
N ASP A 162 15.99 14.64 -9.71
CA ASP A 162 17.34 14.52 -9.17
C ASP A 162 17.41 13.62 -7.93
N GLY A 163 16.27 13.10 -7.48
CA GLY A 163 16.18 12.03 -6.49
C GLY A 163 14.95 12.15 -5.58
N ALA A 164 14.37 11.01 -5.24
CA ALA A 164 13.05 10.94 -4.64
C ALA A 164 12.98 11.67 -3.29
N TYR A 165 11.96 12.52 -3.12
CA TYR A 165 11.77 13.39 -1.96
C TYR A 165 12.84 14.47 -1.82
N GLY A 166 13.57 14.79 -2.90
CA GLY A 166 14.70 15.71 -2.90
C GLY A 166 15.93 15.18 -2.16
N GLY A 167 16.11 13.86 -2.13
CA GLY A 167 17.30 13.20 -1.57
C GLY A 167 17.97 12.29 -2.59
N ASP A 168 19.05 11.62 -2.21
CA ASP A 168 19.95 10.94 -3.17
C ASP A 168 19.49 9.53 -3.60
N LEU A 169 18.18 9.27 -3.55
CA LEU A 169 17.65 7.92 -3.71
C LEU A 169 16.79 7.81 -4.97
N LEU A 170 17.07 6.79 -5.81
CA LEU A 170 16.42 6.59 -7.11
C LEU A 170 16.48 7.87 -7.96
N VAL A 171 17.69 8.38 -8.16
CA VAL A 171 17.98 9.54 -9.01
C VAL A 171 17.66 9.16 -10.45
N HIS A 172 16.60 9.73 -11.02
CA HIS A 172 16.15 9.36 -12.36
C HIS A 172 17.19 9.70 -13.42
N ALA A 173 17.91 10.82 -13.24
CA ALA A 173 18.95 11.28 -14.16
C ALA A 173 20.15 10.32 -14.29
N ASP A 174 20.37 9.46 -13.29
CA ASP A 174 21.51 8.54 -13.25
C ASP A 174 21.17 7.14 -13.81
N MET A 175 19.89 6.89 -14.13
CA MET A 175 19.39 5.59 -14.57
C MET A 175 19.53 5.39 -16.07
N ASP A 176 19.88 4.18 -16.48
CA ASP A 176 19.79 3.76 -17.87
C ASP A 176 18.45 3.08 -18.22
N ASP A 177 18.31 2.65 -19.47
CA ASP A 177 17.10 1.96 -19.94
C ASP A 177 16.81 0.65 -19.20
N GLU A 178 17.82 -0.04 -18.68
CA GLU A 178 17.69 -1.29 -17.93
C GLU A 178 17.22 -0.99 -16.50
N ASP A 179 17.80 0.02 -15.84
CA ASP A 179 17.35 0.52 -14.53
C ASP A 179 15.88 0.99 -14.59
N HIS A 180 15.47 1.64 -15.68
CA HIS A 180 14.10 2.05 -15.93
C HIS A 180 13.13 0.90 -16.27
N ARG A 181 13.63 -0.31 -16.50
CA ARG A 181 12.82 -1.53 -16.71
C ARG A 181 12.71 -2.36 -15.45
N ASP A 182 13.66 -2.25 -14.53
CA ASP A 182 13.57 -2.83 -13.18
C ASP A 182 12.36 -2.27 -12.40
N TYR A 183 11.94 -1.04 -12.70
CA TYR A 183 10.69 -0.47 -12.20
C TYR A 183 10.11 0.57 -13.17
N VAL A 184 8.78 0.62 -13.23
CA VAL A 184 8.08 1.57 -14.12
C VAL A 184 7.97 2.94 -13.46
N GLY A 185 8.69 3.92 -14.00
CA GLY A 185 8.52 5.35 -13.72
C GLY A 185 7.61 6.05 -14.74
N GLN A 186 7.22 7.29 -14.47
CA GLN A 186 6.55 8.16 -15.45
C GLN A 186 7.00 9.61 -15.27
N TYR A 187 7.05 10.37 -16.38
CA TYR A 187 7.41 11.79 -16.39
C TYR A 187 8.76 12.08 -15.74
N GLU A 188 9.74 11.23 -16.03
CA GLU A 188 11.10 11.29 -15.50
C GLU A 188 11.21 11.35 -13.96
N MET A 189 10.24 10.76 -13.25
CA MET A 189 10.21 10.74 -11.80
C MET A 189 10.08 9.33 -11.26
N MET A 190 10.66 9.15 -10.07
CA MET A 190 10.64 7.91 -9.32
C MET A 190 9.78 8.03 -8.06
N ARG A 191 9.01 6.96 -7.78
CA ARG A 191 8.08 6.81 -6.62
C ARG A 191 6.82 7.69 -6.68
N LYS A 192 6.17 7.83 -5.51
CA LYS A 192 4.99 8.65 -5.25
C LYS A 192 5.47 9.99 -4.71
N THR A 193 5.71 10.94 -5.61
CA THR A 193 6.27 12.24 -5.26
C THR A 193 5.50 13.35 -5.98
N ALA A 194 6.15 14.47 -6.27
CA ALA A 194 5.48 15.64 -6.76
C ALA A 194 4.97 15.46 -8.21
N GLY A 195 3.68 15.63 -8.41
CA GLY A 195 3.01 15.30 -9.66
C GLY A 195 1.74 14.51 -9.39
N VAL A 196 0.81 14.51 -10.36
CA VAL A 196 -0.44 13.75 -10.27
C VAL A 196 -0.71 12.95 -11.55
N PRO A 197 0.28 12.16 -12.03
CA PRO A 197 0.08 11.33 -13.19
C PRO A 197 -0.99 10.28 -12.91
N GLU A 198 -1.78 9.90 -13.93
CA GLU A 198 -2.86 8.93 -13.76
C GLU A 198 -2.37 7.61 -13.15
N SER A 199 -1.15 7.15 -13.49
CA SER A 199 -0.54 5.95 -12.91
C SER A 199 -0.40 5.99 -11.38
N LEU A 200 -0.28 7.17 -10.77
CA LEU A 200 -0.17 7.34 -9.33
C LEU A 200 -1.52 7.57 -8.64
N ILE A 201 -2.45 8.25 -9.31
CA ILE A 201 -3.71 8.69 -8.70
C ILE A 201 -4.94 7.83 -9.07
N ARG A 202 -4.86 7.08 -10.18
CA ARG A 202 -5.92 6.18 -10.64
C ARG A 202 -5.70 4.78 -10.09
N ILE A 203 -6.11 4.59 -8.85
CA ILE A 203 -5.95 3.33 -8.11
C ILE A 203 -7.15 2.41 -8.40
N LEU A 204 -6.88 1.12 -8.59
CA LEU A 204 -7.92 0.10 -8.73
C LEU A 204 -8.72 -0.03 -7.41
N MET A 205 -10.05 -0.02 -7.51
CA MET A 205 -10.96 -0.26 -6.39
C MET A 205 -12.06 -1.21 -6.84
N PHE A 206 -12.26 -2.31 -6.11
CA PHE A 206 -13.32 -3.27 -6.33
C PHE A 206 -14.07 -3.56 -5.03
N PHE A 207 -15.36 -3.83 -5.16
CA PHE A 207 -16.21 -4.32 -4.07
C PHE A 207 -16.66 -5.74 -4.44
N HIS A 208 -16.68 -6.63 -3.46
CA HIS A 208 -17.16 -7.99 -3.65
C HIS A 208 -17.92 -8.43 -2.41
N GLY A 209 -19.06 -9.08 -2.60
CA GLY A 209 -19.85 -9.63 -1.51
C GLY A 209 -21.35 -9.58 -1.78
N PRO A 210 -22.17 -9.92 -0.77
CA PRO A 210 -23.62 -9.91 -0.89
C PRO A 210 -24.16 -8.55 -1.31
N SER A 211 -25.15 -8.56 -2.21
CA SER A 211 -25.83 -7.35 -2.73
C SER A 211 -24.98 -6.41 -3.59
N VAL A 212 -23.68 -6.67 -3.77
CA VAL A 212 -22.85 -5.93 -4.70
C VAL A 212 -23.30 -6.26 -6.13
N GLU A 213 -23.58 -5.25 -6.93
CA GLU A 213 -23.88 -5.45 -8.35
C GLU A 213 -22.61 -5.87 -9.09
N THR A 214 -22.72 -6.99 -9.81
CA THR A 214 -21.62 -7.51 -10.62
C THR A 214 -21.55 -6.79 -11.96
N SER A 215 -20.36 -6.34 -12.34
CA SER A 215 -20.07 -5.77 -13.65
C SER A 215 -18.74 -6.32 -14.16
N GLU A 216 -18.67 -6.61 -15.46
CA GLU A 216 -17.40 -6.94 -16.12
C GLU A 216 -16.56 -5.67 -16.39
N ASP A 217 -17.24 -4.52 -16.49
CA ASP A 217 -16.62 -3.23 -16.77
C ASP A 217 -16.41 -2.40 -15.50
N ALA A 218 -15.37 -1.57 -15.51
CA ALA A 218 -15.15 -0.56 -14.48
C ALA A 218 -16.26 0.50 -14.50
N HIS A 219 -16.84 0.81 -13.35
CA HIS A 219 -17.89 1.82 -13.25
C HIS A 219 -17.30 3.21 -13.57
N PRO A 220 -17.94 4.03 -14.43
CA PRO A 220 -17.40 5.31 -14.90
C PRO A 220 -17.45 6.46 -13.86
N VAL A 221 -17.78 6.15 -12.60
CA VAL A 221 -17.98 7.19 -11.59
C VAL A 221 -16.63 7.65 -11.06
N HIS A 222 -16.46 8.97 -10.92
CA HIS A 222 -15.27 9.51 -10.30
C HIS A 222 -15.40 9.41 -8.78
N LEU A 223 -14.49 8.64 -8.17
CA LEU A 223 -14.48 8.31 -6.75
C LEU A 223 -13.15 8.72 -6.11
N SER A 224 -13.11 8.79 -4.78
CA SER A 224 -11.92 9.09 -3.99
C SER A 224 -11.78 8.05 -2.88
N LEU A 225 -10.55 7.79 -2.42
CA LEU A 225 -10.29 6.92 -1.27
C LEU A 225 -11.05 7.40 -0.01
N THR A 226 -11.30 8.70 0.08
CA THR A 226 -12.06 9.33 1.17
C THR A 226 -13.56 8.92 1.18
N ASP A 227 -14.08 8.36 0.10
CA ASP A 227 -15.44 7.83 0.02
C ASP A 227 -15.57 6.44 0.70
N VAL A 228 -14.46 5.76 1.03
CA VAL A 228 -14.48 4.42 1.65
C VAL A 228 -15.10 4.45 3.05
N MET A 229 -14.68 5.38 3.92
CA MET A 229 -15.21 5.49 5.28
C MET A 229 -16.74 5.67 5.33
N PRO A 230 -17.35 6.67 4.64
CA PRO A 230 -18.81 6.79 4.63
C PRO A 230 -19.51 5.64 3.91
N THR A 231 -18.82 4.92 3.01
CA THR A 231 -19.33 3.67 2.42
C THR A 231 -19.46 2.57 3.47
N LEU A 232 -18.41 2.31 4.24
CA LEU A 232 -18.43 1.35 5.34
C LEU A 232 -19.47 1.72 6.40
N CYS A 233 -19.56 3.00 6.79
CA CYS A 233 -20.59 3.45 7.74
C CYS A 233 -22.00 3.10 7.27
N LYS A 234 -22.29 3.34 5.99
CA LYS A 234 -23.61 3.04 5.41
C LYS A 234 -23.87 1.54 5.28
N MET A 235 -22.84 0.75 4.98
CA MET A 235 -22.94 -0.71 4.92
C MET A 235 -23.33 -1.32 6.26
N VAL A 236 -22.76 -0.80 7.36
CA VAL A 236 -23.01 -1.33 8.71
C VAL A 236 -24.17 -0.64 9.44
N GLY A 237 -24.79 0.37 8.83
CA GLY A 237 -25.91 1.09 9.41
C GLY A 237 -25.55 2.07 10.53
N THR A 238 -24.29 2.51 10.62
CA THR A 238 -23.85 3.52 11.60
C THR A 238 -23.87 4.93 11.03
N SER A 239 -23.85 5.92 11.92
CA SER A 239 -23.78 7.33 11.55
C SER A 239 -22.43 7.69 10.92
N ILE A 240 -22.47 8.54 9.90
CA ILE A 240 -21.27 9.19 9.36
C ILE A 240 -20.93 10.34 10.31
N LEU A 241 -19.65 10.43 10.72
CA LEU A 241 -19.17 11.46 11.64
C LEU A 241 -19.44 12.87 11.09
N GLU A 242 -19.75 13.79 12.01
CA GLU A 242 -19.89 15.21 11.68
C GLU A 242 -18.59 15.75 11.08
N GLY A 243 -18.71 16.52 9.99
CA GLY A 243 -17.56 17.08 9.26
C GLY A 243 -17.05 16.22 8.09
N VAL A 244 -17.50 14.97 7.96
CA VAL A 244 -17.19 14.17 6.76
C VAL A 244 -17.95 14.73 5.55
N GLN A 245 -17.21 15.30 4.60
CA GLN A 245 -17.78 15.92 3.39
C GLN A 245 -18.07 14.88 2.28
N TRP A 246 -17.38 13.74 2.33
CA TRP A 246 -17.40 12.69 1.30
C TRP A 246 -18.67 11.85 1.35
N LYS A 247 -19.03 11.22 0.23
CA LYS A 247 -20.32 10.53 0.06
C LYS A 247 -20.10 9.03 -0.04
N SER A 248 -21.01 8.30 0.60
CA SER A 248 -21.06 6.85 0.50
C SER A 248 -21.27 6.41 -0.95
N LEU A 249 -20.39 5.52 -1.43
CA LEU A 249 -20.52 4.82 -2.71
C LEU A 249 -21.52 3.67 -2.63
N TRP A 250 -22.01 3.30 -1.44
CA TRP A 250 -22.88 2.13 -1.25
C TRP A 250 -24.07 2.08 -2.21
N PRO A 251 -24.79 3.20 -2.50
CA PRO A 251 -25.84 3.19 -3.52
C PRO A 251 -25.35 2.75 -4.90
N VAL A 252 -24.16 3.15 -5.32
CA VAL A 252 -23.56 2.75 -6.61
C VAL A 252 -23.14 1.28 -6.57
N VAL A 253 -22.50 0.86 -5.47
CA VAL A 253 -22.01 -0.51 -5.28
C VAL A 253 -23.14 -1.55 -5.42
N ILE A 254 -24.38 -1.19 -5.06
CA ILE A 254 -25.56 -2.06 -5.17
C ILE A 254 -26.43 -1.79 -6.41
N GLY A 255 -25.90 -1.06 -7.42
CA GLY A 255 -26.57 -0.77 -8.69
C GLY A 255 -27.57 0.38 -8.72
N GLY A 256 -27.59 1.18 -7.66
CA GLY A 256 -28.26 2.46 -7.62
C GLY A 256 -27.44 3.58 -8.26
N LYS A 257 -27.98 4.79 -8.23
CA LYS A 257 -27.32 5.98 -8.76
C LYS A 257 -26.33 6.56 -7.75
N HIS A 258 -25.23 7.12 -8.24
CA HIS A 258 -24.34 7.92 -7.40
C HIS A 258 -25.12 9.11 -6.81
N PRO A 259 -24.97 9.42 -5.51
CA PRO A 259 -25.56 10.62 -4.94
C PRO A 259 -25.02 11.83 -5.69
N THR A 260 -25.82 12.40 -6.58
CA THR A 260 -25.45 13.56 -7.36
C THR A 260 -25.52 14.79 -6.46
N GLY A 261 -24.37 15.38 -6.22
CA GLY A 261 -24.15 16.63 -5.52
C GLY A 261 -22.74 17.06 -5.86
N VAL A 262 -22.63 18.16 -6.58
CA VAL A 262 -21.43 18.83 -7.09
C VAL A 262 -20.15 18.42 -6.33
N ARG A 263 -19.17 17.86 -7.04
CA ARG A 263 -17.76 17.97 -6.64
C ARG A 263 -17.26 19.34 -7.07
#